data_AF-A0A1I2SEB5-F1
#
_entry.id   AF-A0A1I2SEB5-F1
#
_cell.length_a   1.000
_cell.length_b   1.000
_cell.length_c   1.000
_cell.angle_alpha   90.00
_cell.angle_beta   90.00
_cell.angle_gamma   90.00
#
_symmetry.space_group_name_H-M   'P 1'
#
loop_
_entity.id
_entity.type
_entity.pdbx_description
1 polymer ?
#
loop_
_entity_poly.entity_id
_entity_poly.type
_entity_poly.pdbx_seq_one_letter_code
_entity_poly.pdbx_strand_id
1 'polypeptide(L)'
;MAAADEAELVHMVATCHAHDSGPIALRYPRGEGVGVDLPERGEALPIGKGRIVRRPEGARVALLSLGTRLAEAGKAADALEAEGIAVTVADARFAKPLDEALILDLAATHEVLITLEEGSVGGFGAMVLHLLAAKGALDAGRVRVRTLTLPDTYQDHNTPDAMYREAGLDAQSIAQTVRDTLPERKAGSSRLRLA
;
A
#
# COMPACT_ATOMS: atom_id res chain seq x y z
N MET A 1 -8.36 11.11 -4.17
CA MET A 1 -7.68 10.98 -2.87
C MET A 1 -8.37 9.90 -2.05
N ALA A 2 -7.65 9.24 -1.14
CA ALA A 2 -8.22 8.27 -0.21
C ALA A 2 -7.54 8.44 1.14
N ALA A 3 -8.29 8.87 2.15
CA ALA A 3 -7.75 9.09 3.49
C ALA A 3 -7.46 7.74 4.16
N ALA A 4 -6.28 7.62 4.76
CA ALA A 4 -5.90 6.44 5.54
C ALA A 4 -6.47 6.46 6.97
N ASP A 5 -6.69 7.66 7.52
CA ASP A 5 -7.18 7.91 8.87
C ASP A 5 -7.95 9.24 8.94
N GLU A 6 -8.51 9.55 10.10
CA GLU A 6 -9.35 10.73 10.32
C GLU A 6 -8.56 12.04 10.27
N ALA A 7 -7.30 12.05 10.75
CA ALA A 7 -6.46 13.23 10.67
C ALA A 7 -6.15 13.59 9.21
N GLU A 8 -5.85 12.58 8.40
CA GLU A 8 -5.64 12.74 6.98
C GLU A 8 -6.91 13.16 6.24
N LEU A 9 -8.08 12.69 6.67
CA LEU A 9 -9.36 13.16 6.14
C LEU A 9 -9.51 14.68 6.32
N VAL A 10 -9.15 15.23 7.48
CA VAL A 10 -9.18 16.69 7.73
C VAL A 10 -8.28 17.44 6.73
N HIS A 11 -7.07 16.95 6.50
CA HIS A 11 -6.13 17.54 5.53
C HIS A 11 -6.63 17.41 4.08
N MET A 12 -7.21 16.27 3.70
CA MET A 12 -7.74 16.05 2.36
C MET A 12 -8.98 16.90 2.09
N VAL A 13 -9.84 17.17 3.08
CA VAL A 13 -10.95 18.13 2.96
C VAL A 13 -10.41 19.55 2.74
N ALA A 14 -9.39 19.97 3.49
CA ALA A 14 -8.73 21.25 3.26
C ALA A 14 -8.10 21.33 1.85
N THR A 15 -7.51 20.23 1.39
CA THR A 15 -6.96 20.10 0.03
C THR A 15 -8.05 20.24 -1.04
N CYS A 16 -9.20 19.59 -0.86
CA CYS A 16 -10.36 19.76 -1.74
C CYS A 16 -10.84 21.21 -1.78
N HIS A 17 -10.96 21.85 -0.62
CA HIS A 17 -11.44 23.23 -0.51
C HIS A 17 -10.51 24.22 -1.21
N ALA A 18 -9.20 24.01 -1.13
CA ALA A 18 -8.20 24.87 -1.76
C ALA A 18 -7.98 24.60 -3.26
N HIS A 19 -8.67 23.61 -3.86
CA HIS A 19 -8.46 23.20 -5.24
C HIS A 19 -9.51 23.82 -6.18
N ASP A 20 -9.10 24.82 -6.96
CA ASP A 20 -10.00 25.54 -7.89
C ASP A 20 -9.78 25.23 -9.38
N SER A 21 -8.76 24.43 -9.72
CA SER A 21 -8.37 24.20 -11.12
C SER A 21 -9.16 23.11 -11.86
N GLY A 22 -10.11 22.44 -11.19
CA GLY A 22 -10.87 21.35 -11.79
C GLY A 22 -11.55 20.44 -10.78
N PRO A 23 -12.10 19.29 -11.25
CA PRO A 23 -12.75 18.34 -10.36
C PRO A 23 -11.74 17.64 -9.46
N ILE A 24 -12.11 17.51 -8.18
CA ILE A 24 -11.36 16.76 -7.17
C ILE A 24 -12.29 15.81 -6.44
N ALA A 25 -11.80 14.59 -6.16
CA ALA A 25 -12.56 13.56 -5.48
C ALA A 25 -11.77 13.01 -4.30
N LEU A 26 -12.48 12.77 -3.21
CA LEU A 26 -11.98 12.16 -1.98
C LEU A 26 -12.91 11.00 -1.62
N ARG A 27 -12.34 9.80 -1.46
CA ARG A 27 -13.06 8.65 -0.93
C ARG A 27 -12.71 8.45 0.54
N TYR A 28 -13.72 8.09 1.32
CA TYR A 28 -13.59 7.60 2.69
C TYR A 28 -14.68 6.55 2.90
N PRO A 29 -14.39 5.42 3.56
CA PRO A 29 -15.38 4.37 3.76
C PRO A 29 -16.38 4.78 4.84
N ARG A 30 -17.52 4.08 4.88
CA ARG A 30 -18.35 4.03 6.07
C ARG A 30 -17.68 3.11 7.08
N GLY A 31 -17.52 3.56 8.32
CA GLY A 31 -16.97 2.75 9.40
C GLY A 31 -16.45 3.62 10.53
N GLU A 32 -15.80 2.97 11.48
CA GLU A 32 -15.07 3.65 12.55
C GLU A 32 -13.70 4.10 12.03
N GLY A 33 -13.22 5.20 12.60
CA GLY A 33 -11.85 5.64 12.42
C GLY A 33 -10.85 4.87 13.30
N VAL A 34 -9.57 5.15 13.17
CA VAL A 34 -8.51 4.52 13.99
C VAL A 34 -8.32 5.22 15.34
N GLY A 35 -9.01 6.33 15.59
CA GLY A 35 -8.98 7.07 16.85
C GLY A 35 -7.73 7.94 17.03
N VAL A 36 -7.17 8.45 15.93
CA VAL A 36 -6.01 9.36 15.96
C VAL A 36 -6.41 10.77 16.40
N ASP A 37 -5.46 11.51 16.99
CA ASP A 37 -5.66 12.90 17.34
C ASP A 37 -5.98 13.73 16.10
N LEU A 38 -7.10 14.47 16.17
CA LEU A 38 -7.56 15.29 15.06
C LEU A 38 -6.87 16.67 15.09
N PRO A 39 -6.28 17.11 13.96
CA PRO A 39 -5.77 18.47 13.86
C PRO A 39 -6.94 19.46 13.92
N GLU A 40 -6.76 20.57 14.65
CA GLU A 40 -7.78 21.63 14.73
C GLU A 40 -8.05 22.25 13.35
N ARG A 41 -7.01 22.32 12.50
CA ARG A 41 -7.10 22.84 11.13
C ARG A 41 -6.39 21.92 10.14
N GLY A 42 -7.03 21.68 9.00
CA GLY A 42 -6.43 20.94 7.91
C GLY A 42 -5.42 21.79 7.13
N GLU A 43 -4.31 21.18 6.74
CA GLU A 43 -3.34 21.75 5.81
C GLU A 43 -3.52 21.12 4.44
N ALA A 44 -3.39 21.92 3.38
CA ALA A 44 -3.48 21.43 2.02
C ALA A 44 -2.27 20.52 1.71
N LEU A 45 -2.56 19.29 1.30
CA LEU A 45 -1.55 18.31 0.94
C LEU A 45 -1.03 18.58 -0.48
N PRO A 46 0.27 18.37 -0.74
CA PRO A 46 0.80 18.38 -2.10
C PRO A 46 0.12 17.28 -2.94
N ILE A 47 -0.68 17.69 -3.92
CA ILE A 47 -1.44 16.75 -4.76
C ILE A 47 -0.49 15.81 -5.50
N GLY A 48 -0.77 14.51 -5.43
CA GLY A 48 0.03 13.47 -6.08
C GLY A 48 1.27 13.04 -5.30
N LYS A 49 1.36 13.38 -4.01
CA LYS A 49 2.47 12.96 -3.14
C LYS A 49 2.03 12.01 -2.04
N GLY A 50 2.63 10.82 -2.06
CA GLY A 50 2.49 9.84 -0.99
C GLY A 50 3.47 10.11 0.16
N ARG A 51 3.52 9.19 1.12
CA ARG A 51 4.50 9.22 2.22
C ARG A 51 4.98 7.81 2.56
N ILE A 52 6.22 7.72 3.03
CA ILE A 52 6.72 6.54 3.73
C ILE A 52 6.27 6.64 5.19
N VAL A 53 5.55 5.61 5.67
CA VAL A 53 5.12 5.53 7.07
C VAL A 53 6.20 4.84 7.90
N ARG A 54 6.85 3.82 7.35
CA ARG A 54 8.03 3.17 7.93
C ARG A 54 8.90 2.55 6.83
N ARG A 55 10.22 2.55 7.02
CA ARG A 55 11.21 1.95 6.10
C ARG A 55 12.39 1.39 6.89
N PRO A 56 12.25 0.20 7.49
CA PRO A 56 13.35 -0.44 8.20
C PRO A 56 14.50 -0.74 7.23
N GLU A 57 15.74 -0.70 7.75
CA GLU A 57 16.93 -1.01 6.96
C GLU A 57 16.86 -2.45 6.43
N GLY A 58 17.22 -2.64 5.16
CA GLY A 58 17.22 -3.96 4.53
C GLY A 58 15.83 -4.54 4.24
N ALA A 59 14.76 -3.73 4.31
CA ALA A 59 13.41 -4.13 3.90
C ALA A 59 13.41 -4.68 2.47
N ARG A 60 12.95 -5.92 2.29
CA ARG A 60 12.83 -6.58 0.99
C ARG A 60 11.42 -6.49 0.40
N VAL A 61 10.47 -6.05 1.22
CA VAL A 61 9.03 -6.00 0.92
C VAL A 61 8.55 -4.57 1.11
N ALA A 62 7.74 -4.08 0.17
CA ALA A 62 7.00 -2.83 0.29
C ALA A 62 5.50 -3.09 0.20
N LEU A 63 4.75 -2.54 1.15
CA LEU A 63 3.29 -2.44 1.12
C LEU A 63 2.92 -0.99 0.77
N LEU A 64 2.24 -0.78 -0.35
CA LEU A 64 1.76 0.52 -0.80
C LEU A 64 0.24 0.57 -0.68
N SER A 65 -0.25 1.24 0.36
CA SER A 65 -1.69 1.30 0.66
C SER A 65 -2.34 2.57 0.10
N LEU A 66 -3.56 2.44 -0.44
CA LEU A 66 -4.42 3.56 -0.79
C LEU A 66 -5.70 3.54 0.06
N GLY A 67 -5.73 4.36 1.12
CA GLY A 67 -6.87 4.49 2.03
C GLY A 67 -6.73 3.65 3.30
N THR A 68 -7.85 3.24 3.89
CA THR A 68 -7.89 2.80 5.29
C THR A 68 -7.20 1.47 5.58
N ARG A 69 -6.88 0.68 4.54
CA ARG A 69 -6.05 -0.52 4.70
C ARG A 69 -4.63 -0.22 5.15
N LEU A 70 -4.21 1.05 5.25
CA LEU A 70 -2.92 1.41 5.82
C LEU A 70 -2.73 0.85 7.24
N ALA A 71 -3.78 0.84 8.07
CA ALA A 71 -3.72 0.26 9.40
C ALA A 71 -3.46 -1.25 9.36
N GLU A 72 -4.15 -1.98 8.48
CA GLU A 72 -3.94 -3.42 8.27
C GLU A 72 -2.55 -3.72 7.68
N ALA A 73 -2.03 -2.84 6.81
CA ALA A 73 -0.67 -2.93 6.29
C ALA A 73 0.37 -2.81 7.41
N GLY A 74 0.15 -1.89 8.36
CA GLY A 74 0.99 -1.75 9.56
C GLY A 74 0.98 -3.02 10.41
N LYS A 75 -0.20 -3.55 10.73
CA LYS A 75 -0.35 -4.80 11.49
C LYS A 75 0.31 -6.01 10.80
N ALA A 76 0.12 -6.15 9.50
CA ALA A 76 0.75 -7.22 8.71
C ALA A 76 2.28 -7.11 8.77
N ALA A 77 2.78 -5.89 8.66
CA ALA A 77 4.20 -5.62 8.67
C ALA A 77 4.80 -5.85 10.07
N ASP A 78 4.09 -5.56 11.17
CA ASP A 78 4.51 -5.92 12.54
C ASP A 78 4.60 -7.45 12.72
N ALA A 79 3.60 -8.18 12.23
CA ALA A 79 3.59 -9.64 12.29
C ALA A 79 4.76 -10.26 11.50
N LEU A 80 5.06 -9.73 10.31
CA LEU A 80 6.18 -10.16 9.48
C LEU A 80 7.54 -9.83 10.09
N GLU A 81 7.66 -8.68 10.78
CA GLU A 81 8.90 -8.32 11.48
C GLU A 81 9.20 -9.25 12.65
N ALA A 82 8.16 -9.72 13.37
CA ALA A 82 8.32 -10.76 14.39
C ALA A 82 8.89 -12.08 13.83
N GLU A 83 8.77 -12.30 12.51
CA GLU A 83 9.33 -13.43 11.77
C GLU A 83 10.70 -13.11 11.11
N GLY A 84 11.24 -11.91 11.32
CA GLY A 84 12.50 -11.46 10.74
C GLY A 84 12.39 -10.95 9.30
N ILE A 85 11.18 -10.63 8.84
CA ILE A 85 10.93 -10.03 7.52
C ILE A 85 10.70 -8.54 7.69
N ALA A 86 11.70 -7.72 7.33
CA ALA A 86 11.60 -6.27 7.35
C ALA A 86 10.70 -5.77 6.20
N VAL A 87 9.74 -4.89 6.52
CA VAL A 87 8.71 -4.40 5.59
C VAL A 87 8.61 -2.89 5.61
N THR A 88 8.74 -2.28 4.43
CA THR A 88 8.40 -0.88 4.20
C THR A 88 6.89 -0.73 4.06
N VAL A 89 6.30 0.24 4.76
CA VAL A 89 4.88 0.60 4.59
C VAL A 89 4.80 2.03 4.09
N ALA A 90 4.10 2.20 2.97
CA ALA A 90 3.90 3.47 2.31
C ALA A 90 2.41 3.75 2.12
N ASP A 91 2.05 5.01 2.27
CA ASP A 91 0.71 5.53 2.06
C ASP A 91 0.70 6.33 0.75
N ALA A 92 -0.08 5.84 -0.21
CA ALA A 92 -0.17 6.41 -1.55
C ALA A 92 -0.89 7.76 -1.54
N ARG A 93 -1.88 7.96 -0.66
CA ARG A 93 -2.79 9.14 -0.53
C ARG A 93 -3.63 9.49 -1.77
N PHE A 94 -3.06 9.41 -2.96
CA PHE A 94 -3.62 9.83 -4.24
C PHE A 94 -3.64 8.66 -5.24
N ALA A 95 -4.84 8.31 -5.69
CA ALA A 95 -5.00 7.39 -6.82
C ALA A 95 -4.67 8.06 -8.16
N LYS A 96 -4.88 9.38 -8.25
CA LYS A 96 -4.58 10.21 -9.42
C LYS A 96 -4.35 11.67 -8.99
N PRO A 97 -3.27 12.33 -9.46
CA PRO A 97 -2.12 11.70 -10.11
C PRO A 97 -1.38 10.74 -9.16
N LEU A 98 -0.69 9.75 -9.74
CA LEU A 98 0.17 8.83 -8.98
C LEU A 98 1.46 9.54 -8.56
N ASP A 99 2.00 9.17 -7.40
CA ASP A 99 3.37 9.54 -7.05
C ASP A 99 4.38 8.61 -7.74
N GLU A 100 4.70 8.93 -8.99
CA GLU A 100 5.59 8.09 -9.80
C GLU A 100 6.95 7.84 -9.13
N ALA A 101 7.50 8.87 -8.48
CA ALA A 101 8.80 8.78 -7.83
C ALA A 101 8.79 7.79 -6.67
N LEU A 102 7.76 7.85 -5.82
CA LEU A 102 7.58 6.89 -4.72
C LEU A 102 7.41 5.47 -5.25
N ILE A 103 6.52 5.27 -6.22
CA ILE A 103 6.22 3.94 -6.78
C ILE A 103 7.48 3.31 -7.40
N LEU A 104 8.23 4.09 -8.18
CA LEU A 104 9.46 3.61 -8.82
C LEU A 104 10.57 3.34 -7.79
N ASP A 105 10.71 4.16 -6.75
CA ASP A 105 11.64 3.89 -5.65
C ASP A 105 11.31 2.58 -4.94
N LEU A 106 10.04 2.36 -4.59
CA LEU A 106 9.60 1.12 -3.94
C LEU A 106 9.87 -0.10 -4.84
N ALA A 107 9.56 -0.01 -6.14
CA ALA A 107 9.81 -1.09 -7.09
C ALA A 107 11.31 -1.35 -7.34
N ALA A 108 12.16 -0.32 -7.29
CA ALA A 108 13.59 -0.45 -7.50
C ALA A 108 14.34 -0.99 -6.27
N THR A 109 13.84 -0.73 -5.07
CA THR A 109 14.54 -1.01 -3.81
C THR A 109 14.03 -2.25 -3.08
N HIS A 110 12.94 -2.87 -3.52
CA HIS A 110 12.34 -4.05 -2.90
C HIS A 110 12.22 -5.21 -3.89
N GLU A 111 12.26 -6.44 -3.37
CA GLU A 111 12.03 -7.65 -4.15
C GLU A 111 10.54 -7.95 -4.33
N VAL A 112 9.68 -7.41 -3.44
CA VAL A 112 8.23 -7.55 -3.47
C VAL A 112 7.58 -6.19 -3.25
N LEU A 113 6.63 -5.84 -4.12
CA LEU A 113 5.76 -4.67 -3.98
C LEU A 113 4.29 -5.14 -3.99
N ILE A 114 3.55 -4.87 -2.92
CA ILE A 114 2.13 -5.18 -2.84
C ILE A 114 1.35 -3.88 -2.74
N THR A 115 0.41 -3.66 -3.68
CA THR A 115 -0.55 -2.56 -3.55
C THR A 115 -1.79 -3.02 -2.81
N LEU A 116 -2.35 -2.16 -1.96
CA LEU A 116 -3.57 -2.43 -1.19
C LEU A 116 -4.62 -1.37 -1.51
N GLU A 117 -5.83 -1.79 -1.87
CA GLU A 117 -6.95 -0.86 -2.04
C GLU A 117 -8.31 -1.49 -1.72
N GLU A 118 -9.26 -0.62 -1.37
CA GLU A 118 -10.69 -0.95 -1.20
C GLU A 118 -11.48 -0.59 -2.48
N GLY A 119 -10.80 -0.61 -3.63
CA GLY A 119 -11.42 -0.63 -4.96
C GLY A 119 -11.59 -2.07 -5.45
N SER A 120 -12.24 -2.26 -6.59
CA SER A 120 -12.25 -3.56 -7.30
C SER A 120 -11.21 -3.55 -8.44
N VAL A 121 -11.12 -4.67 -9.15
CA VAL A 121 -10.18 -4.90 -10.26
C VAL A 121 -10.25 -3.75 -11.28
N GLY A 122 -9.08 -3.30 -11.74
CA GLY A 122 -8.96 -2.13 -12.62
C GLY A 122 -8.73 -0.80 -11.90
N GLY A 123 -8.68 -0.80 -10.56
CA GLY A 123 -8.42 0.37 -9.72
C GLY A 123 -6.95 0.81 -9.62
N PHE A 124 -6.57 1.28 -8.43
CA PHE A 124 -5.24 1.75 -8.09
C PHE A 124 -4.13 0.76 -8.43
N GLY A 125 -4.28 -0.52 -8.09
CA GLY A 125 -3.28 -1.55 -8.40
C GLY A 125 -3.02 -1.66 -9.91
N ALA A 126 -4.06 -1.55 -10.73
CA ALA A 126 -3.92 -1.59 -12.19
C ALA A 126 -3.20 -0.34 -12.72
N MET A 127 -3.48 0.84 -12.17
CA MET A 127 -2.78 2.08 -12.53
C MET A 127 -1.29 2.02 -12.16
N VAL A 128 -0.95 1.46 -11.00
CA VAL A 128 0.43 1.22 -10.57
C VAL A 128 1.14 0.25 -11.52
N LEU A 129 0.51 -0.88 -11.85
CA LEU A 129 1.07 -1.85 -12.81
C LEU A 129 1.31 -1.22 -14.19
N HIS A 130 0.36 -0.41 -14.68
CA HIS A 130 0.52 0.32 -15.94
C HIS A 130 1.72 1.26 -15.90
N LEU A 131 1.89 2.03 -14.83
CA LEU A 131 3.05 2.89 -14.63
C LEU A 131 4.36 2.09 -14.62
N LEU A 132 4.42 0.99 -13.86
CA LEU A 132 5.63 0.17 -13.74
C LEU A 132 6.04 -0.43 -15.09
N ALA A 133 5.07 -0.91 -15.88
CA ALA A 133 5.31 -1.40 -17.23
C ALA A 133 5.77 -0.27 -18.17
N ALA A 134 5.09 0.89 -18.15
CA ALA A 134 5.43 2.02 -19.02
C ALA A 134 6.83 2.59 -18.77
N LYS A 135 7.36 2.45 -17.55
CA LYS A 135 8.70 2.92 -17.16
C LYS A 135 9.78 1.82 -17.25
N GLY A 136 9.44 0.62 -17.72
CA GLY A 136 10.38 -0.51 -17.80
C GLY A 136 10.83 -1.03 -16.43
N ALA A 137 10.12 -0.72 -15.35
CA ALA A 137 10.51 -1.13 -13.99
C ALA A 137 10.40 -2.66 -13.79
N LEU A 138 9.66 -3.33 -14.65
CA LEU A 138 9.43 -4.79 -14.60
C LEU A 138 10.38 -5.58 -15.52
N ASP A 139 11.11 -4.92 -16.43
CA ASP A 139 11.86 -5.57 -17.51
C ASP A 139 12.93 -6.55 -17.00
N ALA A 140 13.56 -6.20 -15.88
CA ALA A 140 14.62 -7.00 -15.27
C ALA A 140 14.10 -8.11 -14.33
N GLY A 141 12.78 -8.21 -14.10
CA GLY A 141 12.18 -9.22 -13.21
C GLY A 141 12.66 -9.16 -11.75
N ARG A 142 13.17 -8.02 -11.28
CA ARG A 142 13.74 -7.86 -9.93
C ARG A 142 12.68 -7.74 -8.84
N VAL A 143 11.53 -7.15 -9.18
CA VAL A 143 10.41 -6.96 -8.27
C VAL A 143 9.25 -7.86 -8.66
N ARG A 144 8.67 -8.53 -7.66
CA ARG A 144 7.39 -9.26 -7.78
C ARG A 144 6.29 -8.33 -7.32
N VAL A 145 5.31 -8.08 -8.19
CA VAL A 145 4.19 -7.19 -7.86
C VAL A 145 2.92 -8.01 -7.61
N ARG A 146 2.19 -7.67 -6.55
CA ARG A 146 0.82 -8.16 -6.30
C ARG A 146 -0.10 -6.98 -6.03
N THR A 147 -1.36 -7.12 -6.42
CA THR A 147 -2.39 -6.11 -6.18
C THR A 147 -3.49 -6.75 -5.37
N LEU A 148 -3.65 -6.38 -4.11
CA LEU A 148 -4.77 -6.80 -3.28
C LEU A 148 -5.86 -5.75 -3.36
N THR A 149 -7.03 -6.19 -3.79
CA THR A 149 -8.19 -5.38 -4.18
C THR A 149 -9.44 -6.20 -3.86
N LEU A 150 -10.60 -5.56 -3.79
CA LEU A 150 -11.87 -6.29 -3.76
C LEU A 150 -12.01 -7.16 -5.04
N PRO A 151 -12.62 -8.35 -4.92
CA PRO A 151 -12.81 -9.24 -6.06
C PRO A 151 -13.75 -8.62 -7.11
N ASP A 152 -13.67 -9.13 -8.34
CA ASP A 152 -14.60 -8.77 -9.43
C ASP A 152 -15.90 -9.59 -9.34
N THR A 153 -16.50 -9.57 -8.15
CA THR A 153 -17.74 -10.27 -7.82
C THR A 153 -18.52 -9.44 -6.82
N TYR A 154 -19.84 -9.59 -6.80
CA TYR A 154 -20.64 -9.07 -5.69
C TYR A 154 -20.27 -9.79 -4.40
N GLN A 155 -20.17 -9.03 -3.31
CA GLN A 155 -20.00 -9.57 -1.97
C GLN A 155 -21.35 -9.55 -1.26
N ASP A 156 -21.68 -10.66 -0.62
CA ASP A 156 -22.90 -10.78 0.18
C ASP A 156 -22.83 -9.90 1.43
N HIS A 157 -24.01 -9.59 1.98
CA HIS A 157 -24.11 -8.76 3.17
C HIS A 157 -23.39 -9.41 4.36
N ASN A 158 -22.45 -8.68 4.95
CA ASN A 158 -21.74 -9.10 6.15
C ASN A 158 -21.19 -7.86 6.89
N THR A 159 -20.52 -8.10 8.02
CA THR A 159 -19.68 -7.08 8.65
C THR A 159 -18.53 -6.69 7.72
N PRO A 160 -18.11 -5.40 7.69
CA PRO A 160 -16.99 -4.97 6.86
C PRO A 160 -15.73 -5.82 7.05
N ASP A 161 -15.36 -6.12 8.30
CA ASP A 161 -14.19 -6.94 8.60
C ASP A 161 -14.26 -8.35 8.00
N ALA A 162 -15.43 -8.99 8.02
CA ALA A 162 -15.60 -10.29 7.39
C ALA A 162 -15.45 -10.22 5.86
N MET A 163 -16.02 -9.18 5.23
CA MET A 163 -15.89 -8.95 3.79
C MET A 163 -14.43 -8.69 3.40
N TYR A 164 -13.71 -7.88 4.18
CA TYR A 164 -12.29 -7.61 3.94
C TYR A 164 -11.44 -8.87 4.11
N ARG A 165 -11.72 -9.72 5.11
CA ARG A 165 -11.04 -11.02 5.26
C ARG A 165 -11.29 -11.93 4.06
N GLU A 166 -12.53 -12.02 3.60
CA GLU A 166 -12.89 -12.80 2.42
C GLU A 166 -12.18 -12.30 1.16
N ALA A 167 -12.05 -10.97 1.01
CA ALA A 167 -11.30 -10.33 -0.06
C ALA A 167 -9.76 -10.40 0.11
N GLY A 168 -9.25 -10.93 1.22
CA GLY A 168 -7.81 -10.99 1.50
C GLY A 168 -7.16 -9.64 1.85
N LEU A 169 -7.95 -8.69 2.35
CA LEU A 169 -7.55 -7.32 2.69
C LEU A 169 -7.38 -7.07 4.20
N ASP A 170 -7.31 -8.12 5.01
CA ASP A 170 -6.94 -8.05 6.42
C ASP A 170 -5.43 -8.30 6.63
N ALA A 171 -4.91 -7.93 7.81
CA ALA A 171 -3.50 -8.06 8.12
C ALA A 171 -2.95 -9.49 7.92
N GLN A 172 -3.74 -10.52 8.26
CA GLN A 172 -3.33 -11.91 8.12
C GLN A 172 -3.15 -12.30 6.65
N SER A 173 -4.11 -11.95 5.78
CA SER A 173 -4.05 -12.27 4.36
C SER A 173 -2.98 -11.46 3.63
N ILE A 174 -2.78 -10.19 4.03
CA ILE A 174 -1.67 -9.36 3.54
C ILE A 174 -0.32 -10.03 3.89
N ALA A 175 -0.13 -10.43 5.14
CA ALA A 175 1.08 -11.13 5.57
C ALA A 175 1.27 -12.45 4.82
N GLN A 176 0.20 -13.22 4.61
CA GLN A 176 0.27 -14.46 3.84
C GLN A 176 0.71 -14.21 2.40
N THR A 177 0.15 -13.19 1.74
CA THR A 177 0.56 -12.81 0.38
C THR A 177 2.05 -12.46 0.31
N VAL A 178 2.59 -11.78 1.34
CA VAL A 178 4.02 -11.53 1.44
C VAL A 178 4.80 -12.83 1.52
N ARG A 179 4.44 -13.76 2.42
CA ARG A 179 5.13 -15.04 2.58
C ARG A 179 5.14 -15.85 1.28
N ASP A 180 4.02 -15.88 0.59
CA ASP A 180 3.87 -16.63 -0.67
C ASP A 180 4.68 -16.02 -1.82
N THR A 181 4.97 -14.71 -1.75
CA THR A 181 5.62 -13.96 -2.84
C THR A 181 7.12 -13.74 -2.60
N LEU A 182 7.55 -13.61 -1.35
CA LEU A 182 8.93 -13.32 -0.98
C LEU A 182 9.81 -14.56 -1.23
N PRO A 183 10.81 -14.48 -2.14
CA PRO A 183 11.69 -15.63 -2.36
C PRO A 183 12.53 -15.92 -1.11
N GLU A 184 12.71 -17.21 -0.85
CA GLU A 184 13.66 -17.68 0.17
C GLU A 184 15.05 -17.10 -0.09
N ARG A 185 15.74 -16.71 0.99
CA ARG A 185 17.17 -16.41 0.89
C ARG A 185 17.87 -17.71 0.52
N LYS A 186 18.41 -17.80 -0.71
CA LYS A 186 19.37 -18.86 -1.03
C LYS A 186 20.50 -18.78 -0.01
N ALA A 187 20.62 -19.80 0.85
CA ALA A 187 21.77 -19.92 1.73
C ALA A 187 23.02 -19.81 0.85
N GLY A 188 23.85 -18.81 1.11
CA GLY A 188 25.05 -18.58 0.33
C GLY A 188 25.82 -19.89 0.27
N SER A 189 26.16 -20.34 -0.94
CA SER A 189 27.05 -21.49 -1.13
C SER A 189 28.33 -21.20 -0.34
N SER A 190 28.41 -21.76 0.86
CA SER A 190 29.64 -21.76 1.64
C SER A 190 30.59 -22.61 0.82
N ARG A 191 31.43 -21.97 0.01
CA ARG A 191 32.62 -22.63 -0.54
C ARG A 191 33.38 -23.16 0.68
N LEU A 192 33.23 -24.46 0.96
CA LEU A 192 34.15 -25.21 1.79
C LEU A 192 35.53 -24.94 1.20
N ARG A 193 36.30 -24.03 1.81
CA ARG A 193 37.73 -23.98 1.58
C ARG A 193 38.30 -25.18 2.33
N LEU A 194 38.43 -26.30 1.64
CA LEU A 194 39.40 -27.31 2.01
C LEU A 194 40.78 -26.74 1.67
N ALA A 195 41.54 -26.39 2.71
CA ALA A 195 42.98 -26.30 2.71
C ALA A 195 43.46 -26.79 4.07
#